data_AF-A0A2Z6PFW3-F1
#
_entry.id   AF-A0A2Z6PFW3-F1
#
_cell.length_a   1.000
_cell.length_b   1.000
_cell.length_c   1.000
_cell.angle_alpha   90.00
_cell.angle_beta   90.00
_cell.angle_gamma   90.00
#
_symmetry.space_group_name_H-M   'P 1'
#
loop_
_entity.id
_entity.type
_entity.pdbx_description
1 polymer ?
#
loop_
_entity_poly.entity_id
_entity_poly.type
_entity_poly.pdbx_seq_one_letter_code
_entity_poly.pdbx_strand_id
1 'polypeptide(L)'
;MNQFQESSDEQTIISLDARNIRLYRDMNQFQESSEENTEMITYRNIQDLRAVGIKFKSSETRRLTDIDFSEGWFAAKLTLPEIVVDDNTAASFLNLIAYEMCPDFENDYRICSFAVFMDSLIDHPEDVRELRSKEILLNCLGSDEEVADLFNIMSTNVLPNQKIYHEVRAKIQKHYRNKCKTWIALGIHTYFKNPWAFIAFLAASIALGLTFVQTWFAINPIEKK
;
A
#
# COMPACT_ATOMS: atom_id res chain seq x y z
N MET A 1 -25.08 -21.00 47.94
CA MET A 1 -23.94 -20.17 47.51
C MET A 1 -23.41 -20.55 46.12
N ASN A 2 -23.41 -21.85 45.73
CA ASN A 2 -22.92 -22.28 44.42
C ASN A 2 -23.80 -21.89 43.22
N GLN A 3 -25.13 -21.90 43.33
CA GLN A 3 -26.02 -21.62 42.19
C GLN A 3 -26.00 -20.16 41.69
N PHE A 4 -25.64 -19.20 42.55
CA PHE A 4 -25.50 -17.78 42.14
C PHE A 4 -24.18 -17.51 41.42
N GLN A 5 -23.12 -18.23 41.79
CA GLN A 5 -21.81 -18.12 41.13
C GLN A 5 -21.87 -18.74 39.73
N GLU A 6 -22.48 -19.93 39.62
CA GLU A 6 -22.64 -20.68 38.37
C GLU A 6 -23.48 -19.90 37.33
N SER A 7 -24.54 -19.22 37.78
CA SER A 7 -25.35 -18.34 36.92
C SER A 7 -24.63 -17.07 36.46
N SER A 8 -23.66 -16.56 37.23
CA SER A 8 -22.87 -15.38 36.86
C SER A 8 -21.78 -15.72 35.84
N ASP A 9 -21.18 -16.90 35.99
CA ASP A 9 -20.15 -17.40 35.07
C ASP A 9 -20.75 -17.73 33.69
N GLU A 10 -21.95 -18.34 33.65
CA GLU A 10 -22.68 -18.60 32.40
C GLU A 10 -23.05 -17.31 31.64
N GLN A 11 -23.52 -16.26 32.33
CA GLN A 11 -23.83 -14.97 31.70
C GLN A 11 -22.58 -14.28 31.14
N THR A 12 -21.45 -14.43 31.83
CA THR A 12 -20.16 -13.89 31.37
C THR A 12 -19.71 -14.61 30.09
N ILE A 13 -19.82 -15.93 30.04
CA ILE A 13 -19.48 -16.74 28.86
C ILE A 13 -20.37 -16.39 27.67
N ILE A 14 -21.69 -16.23 27.87
CA ILE A 14 -22.62 -15.84 26.81
C ILE A 14 -22.32 -14.44 26.29
N SER A 15 -21.95 -13.50 27.16
CA SER A 15 -21.59 -12.14 26.76
C SER A 15 -20.29 -12.08 25.95
N LEU A 16 -19.30 -12.92 26.31
CA LEU A 16 -18.03 -13.07 25.59
C LEU A 16 -18.25 -13.71 24.22
N ASP A 17 -19.10 -14.73 24.14
CA ASP A 17 -19.43 -15.40 22.88
C ASP A 17 -20.17 -14.46 21.92
N ALA A 18 -21.14 -13.69 22.44
CA ALA A 18 -21.84 -12.68 21.65
C ALA A 18 -20.91 -11.55 21.14
N ARG A 19 -19.92 -11.13 21.95
CA ARG A 19 -18.88 -10.18 21.53
C ARG A 19 -17.98 -10.77 20.45
N ASN A 20 -17.51 -12.00 20.62
CA ASN A 20 -16.69 -12.68 19.62
C ASN A 20 -17.44 -12.85 18.30
N ILE A 21 -18.71 -13.26 18.35
CA ILE A 21 -19.55 -13.40 17.14
C ILE A 21 -19.76 -12.05 16.44
N ARG A 22 -19.92 -10.94 17.18
CA ARG A 22 -19.95 -9.59 16.60
C ARG A 22 -18.61 -9.23 15.95
N LEU A 23 -17.49 -9.45 16.64
CA LEU A 23 -16.15 -9.21 16.10
C LEU A 23 -15.92 -10.00 14.80
N TYR A 24 -16.27 -11.28 14.77
CA TYR A 24 -16.17 -12.11 13.56
C TYR A 24 -17.09 -11.64 12.44
N ARG A 25 -18.30 -11.17 12.77
CA ARG A 25 -19.24 -10.64 11.78
C ARG A 25 -18.76 -9.31 11.21
N ASP A 26 -18.26 -8.42 12.06
CA ASP A 26 -17.72 -7.14 11.67
C ASP A 26 -16.48 -7.37 10.80
N MET A 27 -15.54 -8.25 11.21
CA MET A 27 -14.40 -8.69 10.40
C MET A 27 -14.82 -9.20 9.01
N ASN A 28 -15.85 -10.05 8.94
CA ASN A 28 -16.34 -10.59 7.68
C ASN A 28 -17.04 -9.51 6.81
N GLN A 29 -17.83 -8.62 7.41
CA GLN A 29 -18.44 -7.50 6.69
C GLN A 29 -17.40 -6.48 6.22
N PHE A 30 -16.33 -6.27 6.99
CA PHE A 30 -15.17 -5.48 6.57
C PHE A 30 -14.46 -6.14 5.40
N GLN A 31 -14.25 -7.46 5.44
CA GLN A 31 -13.65 -8.22 4.35
C GLN A 31 -14.52 -8.19 3.07
N GLU A 32 -15.84 -8.37 3.18
CA GLU A 32 -16.76 -8.22 2.03
C GLU A 32 -16.76 -6.78 1.48
N SER A 33 -16.78 -5.76 2.36
CA SER A 33 -16.72 -4.35 1.93
C SER A 33 -15.38 -3.98 1.28
N SER A 34 -14.31 -4.71 1.62
CA SER A 34 -12.98 -4.54 1.03
C SER A 34 -12.91 -5.02 -0.42
N GLU A 35 -13.72 -6.02 -0.75
CA GLU A 35 -13.74 -6.69 -2.06
C GLU A 35 -14.72 -6.02 -3.04
N GLU A 36 -15.77 -5.33 -2.57
CA GLU A 36 -16.88 -4.92 -3.45
C GLU A 36 -16.66 -3.63 -4.24
N ASN A 37 -15.64 -2.80 -3.96
CA ASN A 37 -15.40 -1.57 -4.76
C ASN A 37 -13.98 -0.97 -4.73
N THR A 38 -12.98 -1.64 -4.15
CA THR A 38 -11.62 -1.07 -4.15
C THR A 38 -10.97 -1.32 -5.50
N GLU A 39 -10.84 -0.27 -6.33
CA GLU A 39 -9.93 -0.32 -7.48
C GLU A 39 -8.57 -0.83 -6.98
N MET A 40 -8.13 -1.99 -7.48
CA MET A 40 -6.87 -2.60 -7.07
C MET A 40 -5.75 -1.57 -7.23
N ILE A 41 -5.14 -1.21 -6.11
CA ILE A 41 -4.01 -0.30 -6.06
C ILE A 41 -2.79 -1.02 -6.64
N THR A 42 -2.17 -0.42 -7.66
CA THR A 42 -1.05 -1.06 -8.38
C THR A 42 0.29 -0.34 -8.20
N TYR A 43 0.29 0.87 -7.65
CA TYR A 43 1.54 1.52 -7.23
C TYR A 43 2.03 0.88 -5.93
N ARG A 44 3.35 0.89 -5.72
CA ARG A 44 3.98 0.23 -4.57
C ARG A 44 4.36 1.19 -3.46
N ASN A 45 4.88 2.36 -3.81
CA ASN A 45 5.41 3.34 -2.85
C ASN A 45 5.55 4.73 -3.48
N ILE A 46 6.16 5.66 -2.75
CA ILE A 46 6.44 7.03 -3.20
C ILE A 46 7.28 7.07 -4.49
N GLN A 47 8.24 6.17 -4.67
CA GLN A 47 9.08 6.18 -5.88
C GLN A 47 8.24 5.92 -7.15
N ASP A 48 7.31 4.97 -7.11
CA ASP A 48 6.39 4.70 -8.22
C ASP A 48 5.57 5.95 -8.57
N LEU A 49 5.05 6.63 -7.54
CA LEU A 49 4.26 7.85 -7.73
C LEU A 49 5.08 8.99 -8.33
N ARG A 50 6.34 9.13 -7.91
CA ARG A 50 7.27 10.11 -8.50
C ARG A 50 7.61 9.80 -9.95
N ALA A 51 7.80 8.52 -10.29
CA ALA A 51 8.12 8.10 -11.65
C ALA A 51 7.03 8.50 -12.67
N VAL A 52 5.77 8.58 -12.23
CA VAL A 52 4.65 9.06 -13.05
C VAL A 52 4.39 10.57 -12.95
N GLY A 53 5.22 11.30 -12.20
CA GLY A 53 5.19 12.76 -12.11
C GLY A 53 4.31 13.34 -11.00
N ILE A 54 3.93 12.53 -10.00
CA ILE A 54 3.26 13.04 -8.80
C ILE A 54 4.29 13.68 -7.89
N LYS A 55 4.03 14.93 -7.50
CA LYS A 55 4.85 15.69 -6.54
C LYS A 55 4.25 15.63 -5.14
N PHE A 56 5.11 15.63 -4.14
CA PHE A 56 4.70 15.61 -2.74
C PHE A 56 4.82 17.00 -2.13
N LYS A 57 3.86 17.37 -1.29
CA LYS A 57 3.84 18.65 -0.56
C LYS A 57 3.37 18.44 0.88
N SER A 58 4.00 19.11 1.82
CA SER A 58 3.50 19.21 3.19
C SER A 58 2.26 20.10 3.28
N SER A 59 1.29 19.69 4.09
CA SER A 59 0.16 20.52 4.48
C SER A 59 0.61 21.62 5.44
N GLU A 60 -0.19 22.68 5.53
CA GLU A 60 0.00 23.75 6.51
C GLU A 60 -0.40 23.32 7.92
N THR A 61 -1.05 22.15 8.06
CA THR A 61 -1.46 21.59 9.35
C THR A 61 -0.97 20.16 9.55
N ARG A 62 -0.93 19.73 10.81
CA ARG A 62 -0.58 18.35 11.22
C ARG A 62 -1.78 17.43 11.38
N ARG A 63 -2.94 17.79 10.82
CA ARG A 63 -4.15 16.98 10.97
C ARG A 63 -4.12 15.80 10.00
N LEU A 64 -4.48 14.62 10.48
CA LEU A 64 -4.53 13.40 9.66
C LEU A 64 -5.52 13.47 8.50
N THR A 65 -6.43 14.45 8.53
CA THR A 65 -7.38 14.76 7.46
C THR A 65 -6.76 15.49 6.27
N ASP A 66 -5.57 16.05 6.43
CA ASP A 66 -4.94 16.93 5.45
C ASP A 66 -4.18 16.14 4.40
N ILE A 67 -4.86 15.12 3.87
CA ILE A 67 -4.42 14.31 2.75
C ILE A 67 -5.31 14.67 1.57
N ASP A 68 -4.71 15.24 0.53
CA ASP A 68 -5.43 15.62 -0.68
C ASP A 68 -4.62 15.31 -1.94
N PHE A 69 -5.33 14.97 -3.00
CA PHE A 69 -4.75 14.79 -4.33
C PHE A 69 -5.34 15.81 -5.29
N SER A 70 -4.46 16.65 -5.84
CA SER A 70 -4.82 17.65 -6.85
C SER A 70 -4.13 17.35 -8.18
N GLU A 71 -4.92 17.29 -9.24
CA GLU A 71 -4.43 17.13 -10.60
C GLU A 71 -4.40 18.50 -11.29
N GLY A 72 -3.21 19.03 -11.51
CA GLY A 72 -3.01 20.26 -12.26
C GLY A 72 -2.71 20.00 -13.74
N TRP A 73 -2.77 21.05 -14.56
CA TRP A 73 -2.49 20.98 -16.00
C TRP A 73 -1.09 20.41 -16.32
N PHE A 74 -0.09 20.72 -15.50
CA PHE A 74 1.31 20.35 -15.72
C PHE A 74 1.85 19.29 -14.75
N ALA A 75 1.23 19.09 -13.59
CA ALA A 75 1.68 18.15 -12.58
C ALA A 75 0.54 17.74 -11.64
N ALA A 76 0.56 16.49 -11.21
CA ALA A 76 -0.24 16.03 -10.08
C ALA A 76 0.52 16.27 -8.77
N LYS A 77 -0.23 16.52 -7.69
CA LYS A 77 0.32 16.77 -6.37
C LYS A 77 -0.46 15.98 -5.32
N LEU A 78 0.27 15.25 -4.49
CA LEU A 78 -0.22 14.64 -3.26
C LEU A 78 0.23 15.51 -2.08
N THR A 79 -0.73 16.07 -1.37
CA THR A 79 -0.51 16.81 -0.13
C THR A 79 -0.67 15.84 1.03
N LEU A 80 0.26 15.87 1.98
CA LEU A 80 0.27 15.03 3.17
C LEU A 80 0.43 15.91 4.41
N PRO A 81 -0.12 15.52 5.57
CA PRO A 81 0.15 16.24 6.82
C PRO A 81 1.63 16.15 7.19
N GLU A 82 2.11 17.15 7.91
CA GLU A 82 3.44 17.07 8.53
C GLU A 82 3.40 16.05 9.68
N ILE A 83 4.36 15.12 9.68
CA ILE A 83 4.48 14.00 10.62
C ILE A 83 5.81 14.15 11.34
N VAL A 84 5.78 14.06 12.67
CA VAL A 84 6.98 13.98 13.50
C VAL A 84 7.09 12.55 14.00
N VAL A 85 8.23 11.91 13.76
CA VAL A 85 8.51 10.54 14.20
C VAL A 85 9.65 10.57 15.22
N ASP A 86 9.35 10.20 16.45
CA ASP A 86 10.27 10.13 17.58
C ASP A 86 10.16 8.78 18.30
N ASP A 87 10.97 8.57 19.35
CA ASP A 87 11.01 7.33 20.14
C ASP A 87 9.64 6.93 20.73
N ASN A 88 8.74 7.89 20.95
CA ASN A 88 7.41 7.64 21.54
C ASN A 88 6.33 7.42 20.48
N THR A 89 6.62 7.70 19.21
CA THR A 89 5.64 7.67 18.13
C THR A 89 5.08 6.28 17.96
N ALA A 90 5.93 5.24 18.02
CA ALA A 90 5.50 3.85 17.94
C ALA A 90 4.49 3.48 19.01
N ALA A 91 4.83 3.74 20.28
CA ALA A 91 3.95 3.43 21.41
C ALA A 91 2.65 4.25 21.34
N SER A 92 2.73 5.52 20.98
CA SER A 92 1.57 6.40 20.84
C SER A 92 0.61 5.91 19.76
N PHE A 93 1.12 5.61 18.56
CA PHE A 93 0.30 5.11 17.46
C PHE A 93 -0.31 3.75 17.74
N LEU A 94 0.48 2.80 18.25
CA LEU A 94 -0.03 1.45 18.58
C LEU A 94 -1.09 1.51 19.68
N ASN A 95 -0.94 2.37 20.68
CA ASN A 95 -1.97 2.58 21.70
C ASN A 95 -3.24 3.21 21.12
N LEU A 96 -3.12 4.16 20.19
CA LEU A 96 -4.27 4.75 19.50
C LEU A 96 -4.99 3.74 18.60
N ILE A 97 -4.25 2.91 17.87
CA ILE A 97 -4.80 1.81 17.06
C ILE A 97 -5.52 0.81 17.98
N ALA A 98 -4.90 0.39 19.07
CA ALA A 98 -5.53 -0.51 20.03
C ALA A 98 -6.81 0.08 20.64
N TYR A 99 -6.82 1.40 20.87
CA TYR A 99 -7.99 2.12 21.34
C TYR A 99 -9.12 2.16 20.29
N GLU A 100 -8.81 2.45 19.02
CA GLU A 100 -9.79 2.40 17.93
C GLU A 100 -10.35 0.99 17.68
N MET A 101 -9.53 -0.04 17.88
CA MET A 101 -9.92 -1.43 17.67
C MET A 101 -10.72 -2.02 18.85
N CYS A 102 -10.99 -1.24 19.90
CA CYS A 102 -11.80 -1.69 21.02
C CYS A 102 -13.28 -1.81 20.61
N PRO A 103 -13.94 -2.97 20.79
CA PRO A 103 -15.31 -3.20 20.31
C PRO A 103 -16.37 -2.32 20.98
N ASP A 104 -16.06 -1.75 22.15
CA ASP A 104 -16.97 -0.88 22.89
C ASP A 104 -16.83 0.60 22.52
N PHE A 105 -15.88 0.93 21.63
CA PHE A 105 -15.58 2.30 21.25
C PHE A 105 -16.06 2.60 19.82
N GLU A 106 -17.16 3.35 19.70
CA GLU A 106 -17.68 3.79 18.41
C GLU A 106 -16.77 4.88 17.81
N ASN A 107 -16.09 4.55 16.70
CA ASN A 107 -15.19 5.43 15.99
C ASN A 107 -15.18 5.11 14.48
N ASP A 108 -14.52 5.95 13.69
CA ASP A 108 -14.45 5.79 12.23
C ASP A 108 -13.17 5.09 11.74
N TYR A 109 -12.32 4.58 12.65
CA TYR A 109 -11.03 3.89 12.39
C TYR A 109 -10.04 4.78 11.64
N ARG A 110 -9.98 6.07 11.98
CA ARG A 110 -9.19 7.06 11.26
C ARG A 110 -7.69 6.91 11.47
N ILE A 111 -7.25 6.56 12.67
CA ILE A 111 -5.84 6.28 12.96
C ILE A 111 -5.40 5.03 12.19
N CYS A 112 -6.21 3.97 12.23
CA CYS A 112 -5.99 2.74 11.49
C CYS A 112 -5.88 2.99 9.98
N SER A 113 -6.84 3.73 9.42
CA SER A 113 -6.83 4.12 7.99
C SER A 113 -5.64 4.97 7.62
N PHE A 114 -5.18 5.84 8.51
CA PHE A 114 -4.01 6.68 8.26
C PHE A 114 -2.73 5.85 8.27
N ALA A 115 -2.56 4.94 9.24
CA ALA A 115 -1.41 4.04 9.30
C ALA A 115 -1.28 3.22 8.02
N VAL A 116 -2.37 2.59 7.56
CA VAL A 116 -2.39 1.80 6.31
C VAL A 116 -2.22 2.67 5.06
N PHE A 117 -2.61 3.95 5.11
CA PHE A 117 -2.34 4.88 4.01
C PHE A 117 -0.85 5.23 3.92
N MET A 118 -0.23 5.60 5.04
CA MET A 118 1.19 5.95 5.08
C MET A 118 2.10 4.76 4.76
N ASP A 119 1.76 3.57 5.27
CA ASP A 119 2.42 2.31 4.93
C ASP A 119 2.42 2.03 3.41
N SER A 120 1.29 2.24 2.73
CA SER A 120 1.23 2.09 1.27
C SER A 120 2.06 3.11 0.47
N LEU A 121 2.64 4.11 1.14
CA LEU A 121 3.54 5.10 0.56
C LEU A 121 5.00 4.86 0.96
N ILE A 122 5.25 4.31 2.15
CA ILE A 122 6.58 4.16 2.75
C ILE A 122 6.89 2.67 2.84
N ASP A 123 7.62 2.14 1.85
CA ASP A 123 8.06 0.75 1.84
C ASP A 123 9.56 0.65 2.18
N HIS A 124 10.33 1.66 1.78
CA HIS A 124 11.79 1.67 1.91
C HIS A 124 12.34 3.00 2.49
N PRO A 125 13.59 3.01 3.00
CA PRO A 125 14.21 4.22 3.55
C PRO A 125 14.26 5.40 2.57
N GLU A 126 14.33 5.11 1.26
CA GLU A 126 14.30 6.13 0.21
C GLU A 126 12.98 6.91 0.15
N ASP A 127 11.87 6.26 0.52
CA ASP A 127 10.55 6.90 0.60
C ASP A 127 10.50 7.87 1.78
N VAL A 128 11.03 7.45 2.94
CA VAL A 128 11.19 8.32 4.10
C VAL A 128 12.06 9.51 3.76
N ARG A 129 13.22 9.29 3.13
CA ARG A 129 14.12 10.36 2.69
C ARG A 129 13.44 11.37 1.77
N GLU A 130 12.61 10.91 0.84
CA GLU A 130 11.84 11.80 -0.03
C GLU A 130 10.87 12.65 0.79
N LEU A 131 10.11 12.06 1.73
CA LEU A 131 9.19 12.80 2.59
C LEU A 131 9.91 13.84 3.46
N ARG A 132 11.08 13.51 4.01
CA ARG A 132 11.94 14.47 4.74
C ARG A 132 12.36 15.63 3.85
N SER A 133 12.77 15.35 2.61
CA SER A 133 13.18 16.39 1.65
C SER A 133 12.05 17.36 1.27
N LYS A 134 10.80 17.00 1.56
CA LYS A 134 9.60 17.83 1.34
C LYS A 134 9.02 18.42 2.62
N GLU A 135 9.72 18.27 3.75
CA GLU A 135 9.26 18.73 5.07
C GLU A 135 7.90 18.13 5.46
N ILE A 136 7.60 16.94 4.93
CA ILE A 136 6.40 16.17 5.28
C ILE A 136 6.71 15.30 6.51
N LEU A 137 7.93 14.79 6.61
CA LEU A 137 8.34 13.93 7.71
C LEU A 137 9.56 14.53 8.41
N LEU A 138 9.44 14.73 9.72
CA LEU A 138 10.55 15.06 10.61
C LEU A 138 10.99 13.79 11.34
N ASN A 139 12.19 13.32 11.05
CA ASN A 139 12.76 12.12 11.67
C ASN A 139 13.59 12.51 12.89
N CYS A 140 13.07 12.19 14.07
CA CYS A 140 13.70 12.29 15.38
C CYS A 140 13.99 10.89 15.99
N LEU A 141 13.70 9.80 15.27
CA LEU A 141 13.89 8.41 15.72
C LEU A 141 15.34 7.95 15.50
N GLY A 142 16.00 8.46 14.46
CA GLY A 142 17.42 8.20 14.20
C GLY A 142 17.71 8.05 12.71
N SER A 143 17.39 6.88 12.16
CA SER A 143 17.63 6.51 10.75
C SER A 143 16.35 6.50 9.91
N ASP A 144 16.48 6.53 8.58
CA ASP A 144 15.31 6.44 7.68
C ASP A 144 14.78 5.01 7.63
N GLU A 145 15.66 4.03 7.83
CA GLU A 145 15.37 2.61 7.97
C GLU A 145 14.43 2.35 9.15
N GLU A 146 14.75 2.85 10.34
CA GLU A 146 13.91 2.67 11.53
C GLU A 146 12.50 3.28 11.36
N VAL A 147 12.39 4.39 10.62
CA VAL A 147 11.10 5.01 10.33
C VAL A 147 10.29 4.17 9.33
N ALA A 148 10.93 3.63 8.28
CA ALA A 148 10.25 2.76 7.32
C ALA A 148 9.74 1.49 8.01
N ASP A 149 10.60 0.84 8.79
CA ASP A 149 10.24 -0.35 9.58
C ASP A 149 9.10 -0.06 10.56
N LEU A 150 9.10 1.11 11.19
CA LEU A 150 8.04 1.52 12.09
C LEU A 150 6.67 1.56 11.39
N PHE A 151 6.57 2.19 10.22
CA PHE A 151 5.29 2.23 9.48
C PHE A 151 4.83 0.85 9.01
N ASN A 152 5.77 0.01 8.54
CA ASN A 152 5.51 -1.38 8.15
C ASN A 152 4.96 -2.22 9.33
N ILE A 153 5.51 -2.03 10.53
CA ILE A 153 5.05 -2.73 11.73
C ILE A 153 3.68 -2.20 12.18
N MET A 154 3.49 -0.88 12.18
CA MET A 154 2.26 -0.25 12.67
C MET A 154 1.03 -0.59 11.81
N SER A 155 1.20 -0.86 10.51
CA SER A 155 0.11 -1.25 9.62
C SER A 155 -0.25 -2.74 9.70
N THR A 156 0.60 -3.55 10.33
CA THR A 156 0.45 -5.00 10.38
C THR A 156 -0.75 -5.38 11.27
N ASN A 157 -1.68 -6.17 10.74
CA ASN A 157 -2.92 -6.61 11.41
C ASN A 157 -3.91 -5.49 11.78
N VAL A 158 -3.84 -4.35 11.10
CA VAL A 158 -4.78 -3.23 11.31
C VAL A 158 -5.97 -3.35 10.36
N LEU A 159 -7.17 -3.03 10.84
CA LEU A 159 -8.38 -2.94 10.01
C LEU A 159 -8.71 -1.47 9.72
N PRO A 160 -8.39 -0.96 8.51
CA PRO A 160 -8.72 0.41 8.15
C PRO A 160 -10.19 0.53 7.72
N ASN A 161 -10.80 1.67 8.02
CA ASN A 161 -11.99 2.10 7.31
C ASN A 161 -11.59 2.62 5.92
N GLN A 162 -11.80 1.79 4.91
CA GLN A 162 -11.39 2.07 3.53
C GLN A 162 -11.99 3.35 2.95
N LYS A 163 -13.16 3.79 3.44
CA LYS A 163 -13.87 4.96 2.91
C LYS A 163 -13.13 6.28 3.17
N ILE A 164 -12.32 6.37 4.24
CA ILE A 164 -11.69 7.62 4.68
C ILE A 164 -10.77 8.22 3.60
N TYR A 165 -9.91 7.39 3.03
CA TYR A 165 -8.94 7.83 2.00
C TYR A 165 -9.23 7.23 0.61
N HIS A 166 -10.42 6.64 0.43
CA HIS A 166 -10.81 6.01 -0.83
C HIS A 166 -10.71 6.99 -2.02
N GLU A 167 -11.25 8.20 -1.89
CA GLU A 167 -11.25 9.19 -2.97
C GLU A 167 -9.82 9.58 -3.38
N VAL A 168 -8.94 9.80 -2.40
CA VAL A 168 -7.53 10.12 -2.65
C VAL A 168 -6.84 8.95 -3.34
N ARG A 169 -6.99 7.72 -2.81
CA ARG A 169 -6.41 6.50 -3.40
C ARG A 169 -6.89 6.29 -4.84
N ALA A 170 -8.18 6.48 -5.10
CA ALA A 170 -8.76 6.36 -6.44
C ALA A 170 -8.19 7.41 -7.42
N LYS A 171 -8.04 8.67 -6.98
CA LYS A 171 -7.43 9.71 -7.81
C LYS A 171 -5.96 9.41 -8.13
N ILE A 172 -5.18 8.97 -7.14
CA ILE A 172 -3.79 8.54 -7.34
C ILE A 172 -3.72 7.38 -8.34
N GLN A 173 -4.53 6.34 -8.12
CA GLN A 173 -4.54 5.13 -8.95
C GLN A 173 -4.95 5.44 -10.40
N LYS A 174 -5.97 6.28 -10.59
CA LYS A 174 -6.39 6.76 -11.90
C LYS A 174 -5.26 7.49 -12.63
N HIS A 175 -4.58 8.42 -11.96
CA HIS A 175 -3.46 9.15 -12.54
C HIS A 175 -2.29 8.21 -12.89
N TYR A 176 -1.90 7.36 -11.94
CA TYR A 176 -0.84 6.37 -12.09
C TYR A 176 -1.07 5.47 -13.30
N ARG A 177 -2.27 4.86 -13.39
CA ARG A 177 -2.66 3.97 -14.48
C ARG A 177 -2.66 4.69 -15.83
N ASN A 178 -3.19 5.92 -15.88
CA ASN A 178 -3.22 6.69 -17.13
C ASN A 178 -1.81 7.02 -17.62
N LYS A 179 -0.93 7.51 -16.74
CA LYS A 179 0.46 7.80 -17.10
C LYS A 179 1.22 6.56 -17.49
N CYS A 180 1.09 5.47 -16.74
CA CYS A 180 1.76 4.21 -17.04
C CYS A 180 1.35 3.68 -18.43
N LYS A 181 0.05 3.72 -18.77
CA LYS A 181 -0.43 3.42 -20.13
C LYS A 181 0.20 4.32 -21.20
N THR A 182 0.29 5.62 -20.96
CA THR A 182 0.93 6.56 -21.89
C THR A 182 2.41 6.26 -22.09
N TRP A 183 3.16 5.97 -21.02
CA TRP A 183 4.58 5.62 -21.10
C TRP A 183 4.81 4.31 -21.84
N ILE A 184 3.99 3.28 -21.57
CA ILE A 184 4.04 2.02 -22.30
C ILE A 184 3.75 2.26 -23.79
N ALA A 185 2.71 3.02 -24.13
CA ALA A 185 2.39 3.34 -25.52
C ALA A 185 3.52 4.12 -26.21
N LEU A 186 4.12 5.11 -25.53
CA LEU A 186 5.24 5.88 -26.05
C LEU A 186 6.49 5.01 -26.23
N GLY A 187 6.78 4.13 -25.27
CA GLY A 187 7.88 3.17 -25.36
C GLY A 187 7.71 2.24 -26.55
N ILE A 188 6.54 1.60 -26.67
CA ILE A 188 6.22 0.75 -27.82
C ILE A 188 6.40 1.52 -29.13
N HIS A 189 5.83 2.71 -29.21
CA HIS A 189 5.92 3.52 -30.41
C HIS A 189 7.35 4.01 -30.71
N THR A 190 8.20 4.26 -29.71
CA THR A 190 9.57 4.75 -29.91
C THR A 190 10.51 3.61 -30.27
N TYR A 191 10.42 2.47 -29.59
CA TYR A 191 11.29 1.31 -29.81
C TYR A 191 10.86 0.47 -31.01
N PHE A 192 9.56 0.31 -31.25
CA PHE A 192 9.01 -0.48 -32.37
C PHE A 192 8.51 0.38 -33.54
N LYS A 193 8.97 1.64 -33.61
CA LYS A 193 8.59 2.58 -34.69
C LYS A 193 9.03 2.11 -36.08
N ASN A 194 10.12 1.36 -36.14
CA ASN A 194 10.67 0.84 -37.37
C ASN A 194 10.25 -0.63 -37.51
N PRO A 195 9.32 -0.96 -38.43
CA PRO A 195 8.92 -2.35 -38.68
C PRO A 195 10.13 -3.24 -38.95
N TRP A 196 11.16 -2.70 -39.61
CA TRP A 196 12.41 -3.42 -39.88
C TRP A 196 13.22 -3.73 -38.62
N ALA A 197 13.24 -2.83 -37.63
CA ALA A 197 13.93 -3.09 -36.36
C ALA A 197 13.21 -4.18 -35.55
N PHE A 198 11.87 -4.19 -35.57
CA PHE A 198 11.08 -5.26 -34.95
C PHE A 198 11.32 -6.61 -35.64
N ILE A 199 11.29 -6.64 -36.98
CA ILE A 199 11.57 -7.87 -37.76
C ILE A 199 13.00 -8.37 -37.49
N ALA A 200 14.00 -7.48 -37.45
CA ALA A 200 15.38 -7.84 -37.17
C ALA A 200 15.55 -8.40 -35.74
N PHE A 201 14.93 -7.78 -34.74
CA PHE A 201 14.91 -8.28 -33.37
C PHE A 201 14.26 -9.66 -33.26
N LEU A 202 13.14 -9.86 -33.96
CA LEU A 202 12.44 -11.15 -34.00
C LEU A 202 13.30 -12.23 -34.67
N ALA A 203 13.92 -11.92 -35.81
CA ALA A 203 14.82 -12.83 -36.52
C ALA A 203 16.03 -13.23 -35.67
N ALA A 204 16.65 -12.27 -34.97
CA ALA A 204 17.76 -12.53 -34.05
C ALA A 204 17.35 -13.43 -32.88
N SER A 205 16.16 -13.21 -32.31
CA SER A 205 15.62 -14.02 -31.21
C SER A 205 15.34 -15.46 -31.65
N ILE A 206 14.77 -15.66 -32.85
CA ILE A 206 14.57 -16.98 -33.46
C ILE A 206 15.91 -17.68 -33.70
N ALA A 207 16.89 -16.97 -34.26
CA ALA A 207 18.22 -17.52 -34.50
C ALA A 207 18.91 -17.94 -33.18
N LEU A 208 18.79 -17.14 -32.12
CA LEU A 208 19.30 -17.48 -30.79
C LEU A 208 18.63 -18.76 -30.24
N GLY A 209 17.30 -18.86 -30.37
CA GLY A 209 16.53 -20.03 -29.94
C GLY A 209 16.93 -21.30 -30.71
N LEU A 210 17.11 -21.21 -32.03
CA LEU A 210 17.62 -22.32 -32.85
C LEU A 210 19.03 -22.74 -32.41
N THR A 211 19.90 -21.79 -32.11
CA THR A 211 21.26 -22.06 -31.63
C THR A 211 21.20 -22.81 -30.30
N PHE A 212 20.33 -22.39 -29.38
CA PHE A 212 20.13 -23.06 -28.10
C PHE A 212 19.65 -24.51 -28.28
N VAL A 213 18.65 -24.74 -29.15
CA VAL A 213 18.15 -26.10 -29.46
C VAL A 213 19.26 -26.96 -30.07
N GLN A 214 20.05 -26.42 -30.99
CA GLN A 214 21.18 -27.11 -31.59
C GLN A 214 22.23 -27.51 -30.53
N THR A 215 22.59 -26.59 -29.64
CA THR A 215 23.50 -26.87 -28.52
C THR A 215 22.93 -27.93 -27.57
N TRP A 216 21.63 -27.89 -27.28
CA TRP A 216 20.98 -28.87 -26.42
C TRP A 216 21.03 -30.30 -27.00
N PHE A 217 20.71 -30.46 -28.29
CA PHE A 217 20.81 -31.78 -28.95
C PHE A 217 22.25 -32.26 -29.13
N ALA A 218 23.22 -31.35 -29.24
CA ALA A 218 24.64 -31.72 -29.29
C ALA A 218 25.13 -32.27 -27.94
N ILE A 219 24.60 -31.77 -26.82
CA ILE A 219 24.96 -32.21 -25.47
C ILE A 219 24.15 -33.46 -25.04
N ASN A 220 22.88 -33.55 -25.43
CA ASN A 220 22.02 -34.71 -25.19
C ASN A 220 21.68 -35.43 -26.51
N PRO A 221 22.62 -36.17 -27.12
CA PRO A 221 22.33 -36.93 -28.32
C PRO A 221 21.29 -38.00 -27.99
N ILE A 222 20.21 -38.04 -28.77
CA ILE A 222 19.19 -39.09 -28.65
C ILE A 222 19.86 -40.42 -29.00
N GLU A 223 20.04 -41.31 -28.00
CA GLU A 223 20.45 -42.69 -28.24
C GLU A 223 19.41 -43.36 -29.14
N LYS A 224 19.80 -43.61 -30.39
CA LYS A 224 18.99 -44.38 -31.33
C LYS A 224 19.01 -45.84 -30.87
N LYS A 225 17.85 -46.33 -30.42
CA LYS A 225 17.60 -47.75 -30.16
C LYS A 225 17.28 -48.49 -31.45
#